data_AF-A0A7Y3M482-F1
#
_entry.id   AF-A0A7Y3M482-F1
#
_cell.length_a   1.000
_cell.length_b   1.000
_cell.length_c   1.000
_cell.angle_alpha   90.00
_cell.angle_beta   90.00
_cell.angle_gamma   90.00
#
_symmetry.space_group_name_H-M   'P 1'
#
loop_
_entity.id
_entity.type
_entity.pdbx_description
1 polymer ?
#
loop_
_entity_poly.entity_id
_entity_poly.type
_entity_poly.pdbx_seq_one_letter_code
_entity_poly.pdbx_strand_id
1 'polypeptide(L)'
;MNWEQLLSLKRQGDSNKRLRKEQDETRLGFEVDYDRVIFSSEFRSLQDKTQVVPLSRTDFVHTRLTHSLEVSVVGRSLGRQVGKKLLEKHPHLQNIHGYQINDFGAIVAAAALAHDIGNPPFGHSGEKAIGYFFKEGPGKRFKSLLTNEEYQDLCDFEGNANGFKILTESREGRQGGLRLSYAT
;
A
#
# COMPACT_ATOMS: atom_id res chain seq x y z
N MET A 1 0.72 11.36 20.17
CA MET A 1 -0.03 10.78 19.04
C MET A 1 -1.35 10.23 19.56
N ASN A 2 -2.46 10.42 18.84
CA ASN A 2 -3.76 9.88 19.22
C ASN A 2 -4.01 8.57 18.45
N TRP A 3 -3.86 7.42 19.11
CA TRP A 3 -3.99 6.10 18.48
C TRP A 3 -5.38 5.80 17.93
N GLU A 4 -6.43 6.37 18.52
CA GLU A 4 -7.81 6.19 18.02
C GLU A 4 -7.97 6.79 16.62
N GLN A 5 -7.30 7.91 16.34
CA GLN A 5 -7.31 8.54 15.03
C GLN A 5 -6.42 7.82 14.03
N LEU A 6 -5.29 7.27 14.49
CA LEU A 6 -4.35 6.51 13.65
C LEU A 6 -4.91 5.16 13.21
N LEU A 7 -5.71 4.50 14.05
CA LEU A 7 -6.33 3.19 13.75
C LEU A 7 -7.70 3.34 13.07
N SER A 8 -7.82 4.32 12.18
CA SER A 8 -9.07 4.66 11.50
C SER A 8 -9.48 3.60 10.48
N LEU A 9 -10.72 3.10 10.62
CA LEU A 9 -11.38 2.24 9.65
C LEU A 9 -12.08 3.02 8.53
N LYS A 10 -11.95 4.36 8.51
CA LYS A 10 -12.54 5.21 7.45
C LYS A 10 -12.02 4.77 6.09
N ARG A 11 -12.90 4.77 5.10
CA ARG A 11 -12.58 4.57 3.69
C ARG A 11 -12.97 5.81 2.89
N GLN A 12 -12.36 5.99 1.72
CA GLN A 12 -12.74 7.08 0.82
C GLN A 12 -14.24 7.00 0.49
N GLY A 13 -14.93 8.14 0.60
CA GLY A 13 -16.38 8.26 0.39
C GLY A 13 -17.24 8.00 1.62
N ASP A 14 -16.68 7.57 2.76
CA ASP A 14 -17.46 7.44 3.99
C ASP A 14 -17.84 8.82 4.55
N SER A 15 -19.12 9.00 4.85
CA SER A 15 -19.68 10.18 5.53
C SER A 15 -19.65 10.06 7.05
N ASN A 16 -19.63 8.83 7.57
CA ASN A 16 -19.70 8.54 9.00
C ASN A 16 -18.44 7.82 9.49
N LYS A 17 -18.10 8.03 10.77
CA LYS A 17 -16.98 7.32 11.43
C LYS A 17 -17.35 5.84 11.61
N ARG A 18 -16.45 4.95 11.20
CA ARG A 18 -16.56 3.50 11.48
C ARG A 18 -15.92 3.20 12.83
N LEU A 19 -16.67 2.60 13.74
CA LEU A 19 -16.18 2.23 15.07
C LEU A 19 -15.67 0.79 15.05
N ARG A 20 -14.47 0.56 15.60
CA ARG A 20 -13.85 -0.77 15.64
C ARG A 20 -14.72 -1.81 16.37
N LYS A 21 -15.33 -1.42 17.50
CA LYS A 21 -16.24 -2.27 18.30
C LYS A 21 -17.51 -2.71 17.55
N GLU A 22 -17.86 -2.04 16.46
CA GLU A 22 -19.06 -2.33 15.65
C GLU A 22 -18.73 -3.10 14.37
N GLN A 23 -17.45 -3.45 14.16
CA GLN A 23 -17.06 -4.28 13.04
C GLN A 23 -17.48 -5.73 13.26
N ASP A 24 -17.88 -6.39 12.18
CA ASP A 24 -18.01 -7.84 12.13
C ASP A 24 -16.59 -8.45 12.13
N GLU A 25 -16.29 -9.32 13.10
CA GLU A 25 -14.99 -9.98 13.22
C GLU A 25 -14.65 -10.86 11.99
N THR A 26 -15.64 -11.35 11.26
CA THR A 26 -15.43 -12.13 10.01
C THR A 26 -15.14 -11.25 8.79
N ARG A 27 -15.44 -9.95 8.88
CA ARG A 27 -15.28 -8.95 7.80
C ARG A 27 -14.59 -7.69 8.30
N LEU A 28 -13.64 -7.85 9.22
CA LEU A 28 -12.92 -6.74 9.83
C LEU A 28 -12.19 -5.92 8.77
N GLY A 29 -12.39 -4.59 8.77
CA GLY A 29 -11.87 -3.72 7.71
C GLY A 29 -10.38 -3.87 7.39
N PHE A 30 -9.52 -4.08 8.39
CA PHE A 30 -8.08 -4.25 8.15
C PHE A 30 -7.73 -5.57 7.44
N GLU A 31 -8.43 -6.66 7.74
CA GLU A 31 -8.25 -7.93 7.01
C GLU A 31 -8.89 -7.86 5.61
N VAL A 32 -10.01 -7.13 5.47
CA VAL A 32 -10.60 -6.83 4.15
C VAL A 32 -9.62 -6.06 3.26
N ASP A 33 -8.79 -5.19 3.83
CA ASP A 33 -7.78 -4.47 3.06
C ASP A 33 -6.76 -5.42 2.45
N TYR A 34 -6.27 -6.37 3.25
CA TYR A 34 -5.36 -7.42 2.79
C TYR A 34 -5.97 -8.22 1.63
N ASP A 35 -7.22 -8.67 1.77
CA ASP A 35 -7.93 -9.40 0.72
C ASP A 35 -8.06 -8.58 -0.56
N ARG A 36 -8.43 -7.29 -0.46
CA ARG A 36 -8.57 -6.41 -1.62
C ARG A 36 -7.26 -6.24 -2.37
N VAL A 37 -6.13 -6.13 -1.66
CA VAL A 37 -4.81 -6.08 -2.28
C VAL A 37 -4.52 -7.41 -3.00
N ILE A 38 -4.67 -8.56 -2.32
CA ILE A 38 -4.44 -9.90 -2.90
C ILE A 38 -5.22 -10.13 -4.19
N PHE A 39 -6.51 -9.75 -4.21
CA PHE A 39 -7.38 -9.98 -5.37
C PHE A 39 -7.29 -8.89 -6.44
N SER A 40 -6.51 -7.82 -6.22
CA SER A 40 -6.37 -6.74 -7.19
C SER A 40 -5.60 -7.18 -8.44
N SER A 41 -5.97 -6.63 -9.60
CA SER A 41 -5.24 -6.81 -10.85
C SER A 41 -3.80 -6.30 -10.75
N GLU A 42 -3.61 -5.23 -10.00
CA GLU A 42 -2.34 -4.53 -9.85
C GLU A 42 -1.36 -5.35 -9.02
N PHE A 43 -1.83 -6.00 -7.95
CA PHE A 43 -1.01 -6.96 -7.19
C PHE A 43 -0.69 -8.22 -8.00
N ARG A 44 -1.67 -8.79 -8.71
CA ARG A 44 -1.44 -9.96 -9.59
C ARG A 44 -0.40 -9.68 -10.67
N SER A 45 -0.35 -8.45 -11.20
CA SER A 45 0.66 -8.05 -12.19
C SER A 45 2.10 -8.13 -11.68
N LEU A 46 2.31 -8.15 -10.35
CA LEU A 46 3.64 -8.33 -9.78
C LEU A 46 4.24 -9.71 -10.04
N GLN A 47 3.42 -10.70 -10.41
CA GLN A 47 3.90 -12.03 -10.77
C GLN A 47 4.85 -11.99 -11.97
N ASP A 48 4.56 -11.11 -12.93
CA ASP A 48 5.32 -10.97 -14.17
C ASP A 48 6.44 -9.91 -14.06
N LYS A 49 6.66 -9.35 -12.86
CA LYS A 49 7.73 -8.40 -12.59
C LYS A 49 8.86 -9.07 -11.82
N THR A 50 10.03 -9.15 -12.45
CA THR A 50 11.22 -9.74 -11.84
C THR A 50 11.73 -8.86 -10.71
N GLN A 51 12.33 -9.49 -9.70
CA GLN A 51 13.24 -8.78 -8.81
C GLN A 51 14.58 -8.56 -9.54
N VAL A 52 15.57 -7.94 -8.90
CA VAL A 52 16.90 -7.55 -9.45
C VAL A 52 17.60 -8.67 -10.25
N VAL A 53 17.25 -9.93 -10.03
CA VAL A 53 17.78 -11.11 -10.75
C VAL A 53 16.87 -11.45 -11.95
N PRO A 54 17.43 -11.67 -13.16
CA PRO A 54 16.66 -12.17 -14.31
C PRO A 54 15.93 -13.48 -13.96
N LEU A 55 14.73 -13.70 -14.50
CA LEU A 55 14.01 -14.97 -14.35
C LEU A 55 14.90 -16.12 -14.88
N SER A 56 15.51 -16.87 -13.97
CA SER A 56 16.25 -18.07 -14.31
C SER A 56 15.25 -19.21 -14.54
N ARG A 57 15.52 -20.09 -15.49
CA ARG A 57 14.67 -21.28 -15.74
C ARG A 57 14.99 -22.45 -14.79
N THR A 58 15.99 -22.30 -13.93
CA THR A 58 16.64 -23.42 -13.24
C THR A 58 16.58 -23.33 -11.72
N ASP A 59 16.36 -22.16 -11.15
CA ASP A 59 16.21 -21.94 -9.70
C ASP A 59 14.96 -21.12 -9.40
N PHE A 60 14.39 -21.28 -8.19
CA PHE A 60 13.30 -20.44 -7.69
C PHE A 60 13.80 -18.99 -7.56
N VAL A 61 13.51 -18.15 -8.55
CA VAL A 61 13.78 -16.71 -8.50
C VAL A 61 12.54 -16.01 -7.99
N HIS A 62 12.67 -15.25 -6.90
CA HIS A 62 11.58 -14.43 -6.37
C HIS A 62 11.08 -13.44 -7.43
N THR A 63 9.78 -13.43 -7.63
CA THR A 63 9.09 -12.33 -8.32
C THR A 63 8.77 -11.25 -7.30
N ARG A 64 8.41 -10.05 -7.77
CA ARG A 64 7.96 -9.00 -6.84
C ARG A 64 6.70 -9.40 -6.07
N LEU A 65 5.88 -10.29 -6.63
CA LEU A 65 4.72 -10.85 -5.94
C LEU A 65 5.14 -11.73 -4.76
N THR A 66 6.03 -12.71 -4.98
CA THR A 66 6.44 -13.63 -3.90
C THR A 66 7.22 -12.89 -2.82
N HIS A 67 8.07 -11.93 -3.22
CA HIS A 67 8.73 -11.04 -2.27
C HIS A 67 7.73 -10.26 -1.41
N SER A 68 6.72 -9.63 -2.02
CA SER A 68 5.71 -8.85 -1.29
C SER A 68 4.88 -9.74 -0.34
N LEU A 69 4.62 -11.00 -0.70
CA LEU A 69 3.98 -11.97 0.19
C LEU A 69 4.86 -12.31 1.41
N GLU A 70 6.16 -12.56 1.21
CA GLU A 70 7.07 -12.84 2.32
C GLU A 70 7.20 -11.63 3.26
N VAL A 71 7.35 -10.43 2.69
CA VAL A 71 7.42 -9.17 3.43
C VAL A 71 6.12 -8.92 4.21
N SER A 72 4.95 -9.24 3.65
CA SER A 72 3.67 -9.08 4.36
C SER A 72 3.54 -10.04 5.55
N VAL A 73 4.06 -11.26 5.45
CA VAL A 73 4.06 -12.24 6.55
C VAL A 73 4.96 -11.76 7.70
N VAL A 74 6.15 -11.24 7.39
CA VAL A 74 7.03 -10.63 8.38
C VAL A 74 6.36 -9.40 9.01
N GLY A 75 5.77 -8.53 8.18
CA GLY A 75 5.01 -7.36 8.61
C GLY A 75 3.87 -7.71 9.57
N ARG A 76 3.11 -8.77 9.28
CA ARG A 76 2.04 -9.27 10.16
C ARG A 76 2.56 -9.63 11.55
N SER A 77 3.70 -10.33 11.61
CA SER A 77 4.32 -10.71 12.88
C SER A 77 4.79 -9.48 13.67
N LEU A 78 5.45 -8.54 13.00
CA LEU A 78 5.89 -7.28 13.61
C LEU A 78 4.70 -6.47 14.17
N GLY A 79 3.65 -6.31 13.36
CA GLY A 79 2.43 -5.60 13.76
C GLY A 79 1.76 -6.23 14.98
N ARG A 80 1.67 -7.56 15.06
CA ARG A 80 1.13 -8.27 16.23
C ARG A 80 2.00 -8.07 17.48
N GLN A 81 3.32 -8.15 17.36
CA GLN A 81 4.22 -7.97 18.50
C GLN A 81 4.13 -6.55 19.07
N VAL A 82 4.15 -5.54 18.20
CA VAL A 82 3.98 -4.14 18.60
C VAL A 82 2.57 -3.89 19.14
N GLY A 83 1.54 -4.42 18.48
CA GLY A 83 0.14 -4.30 18.90
C GLY A 83 -0.09 -4.82 20.31
N LYS A 84 0.50 -5.97 20.67
CA LYS A 84 0.48 -6.49 22.05
C LYS A 84 1.04 -5.48 23.04
N LYS A 85 2.26 -4.97 22.78
CA LYS A 85 2.92 -3.98 23.64
C LYS A 85 2.14 -2.67 23.72
N LEU A 86 1.45 -2.31 22.64
CA LEU A 86 0.67 -1.08 22.56
C LEU A 86 -0.62 -1.18 23.36
N LEU A 87 -1.31 -2.32 23.33
CA LEU A 87 -2.50 -2.57 24.16
C LEU A 87 -2.15 -2.69 25.64
N GLU A 88 -0.99 -3.28 25.98
CA GLU A 88 -0.45 -3.26 27.36
C GLU A 88 -0.21 -1.83 27.86
N LYS A 89 0.37 -0.97 27.00
CA LYS A 89 0.66 0.44 27.33
C LYS A 89 -0.59 1.33 27.33
N HIS A 90 -1.59 1.01 26.50
CA HIS A 90 -2.81 1.78 26.31
C HIS A 90 -4.06 0.89 26.39
N PRO A 91 -4.44 0.39 27.59
CA PRO A 91 -5.52 -0.59 27.74
C PRO A 91 -6.90 -0.10 27.27
N HIS A 92 -7.12 1.22 27.26
CA HIS A 92 -8.37 1.81 26.76
C HIS A 92 -8.62 1.50 25.27
N LEU A 93 -7.59 1.29 24.46
CA LEU A 93 -7.75 0.91 23.05
C LEU A 93 -8.49 -0.43 22.91
N GLN A 94 -8.19 -1.38 23.80
CA GLN A 94 -8.90 -2.67 23.82
C GLN A 94 -10.22 -2.56 24.60
N ASN A 95 -10.18 -2.04 25.82
CA ASN A 95 -11.33 -2.08 26.75
C ASN A 95 -12.49 -1.16 26.33
N ILE A 96 -12.20 -0.05 25.65
CA ILE A 96 -13.22 0.94 25.25
C ILE A 96 -13.49 0.85 23.74
N HIS A 97 -12.44 0.81 22.92
CA HIS A 97 -12.57 0.87 21.46
C HIS A 97 -12.61 -0.50 20.77
N GLY A 98 -12.28 -1.58 21.48
CA GLY A 98 -12.36 -2.96 20.98
C GLY A 98 -11.19 -3.38 20.09
N TYR A 99 -10.11 -2.61 20.01
CA TYR A 99 -8.95 -3.00 19.20
C TYR A 99 -8.28 -4.26 19.75
N GLN A 100 -7.87 -5.14 18.84
CA GLN A 100 -7.21 -6.41 19.15
C GLN A 100 -5.79 -6.43 18.59
N ILE A 101 -4.97 -7.33 19.14
CA ILE A 101 -3.56 -7.52 18.70
C ILE A 101 -3.48 -7.80 17.18
N ASN A 102 -4.45 -8.55 16.65
CA ASN A 102 -4.48 -8.92 15.24
C ASN A 102 -4.77 -7.74 14.30
N ASP A 103 -5.44 -6.69 14.76
CA ASP A 103 -5.74 -5.50 13.96
C ASP A 103 -4.45 -4.82 13.48
N PHE A 104 -3.49 -4.68 14.38
CA PHE A 104 -2.16 -4.12 14.08
C PHE A 104 -1.39 -4.99 13.09
N GLY A 105 -1.49 -6.31 13.26
CA GLY A 105 -0.92 -7.27 12.30
C GLY A 105 -1.52 -7.13 10.91
N ALA A 106 -2.85 -6.98 10.82
CA ALA A 106 -3.57 -6.84 9.57
C ALA A 106 -3.19 -5.55 8.82
N ILE A 107 -3.13 -4.41 9.52
CA ILE A 107 -2.73 -3.12 8.96
C ILE A 107 -1.31 -3.21 8.36
N VAL A 108 -0.33 -3.64 9.18
CA VAL A 108 1.06 -3.72 8.72
C VAL A 108 1.20 -4.73 7.60
N ALA A 109 0.50 -5.86 7.65
CA ALA A 109 0.52 -6.85 6.58
C ALA A 109 -0.04 -6.31 5.27
N ALA A 110 -1.18 -5.60 5.30
CA ALA A 110 -1.81 -5.07 4.09
C ALA A 110 -0.96 -3.98 3.43
N ALA A 111 -0.41 -3.05 4.23
CA ALA A 111 0.51 -2.03 3.73
C ALA A 111 1.80 -2.64 3.18
N ALA A 112 2.40 -3.59 3.90
CA ALA A 112 3.60 -4.31 3.47
C ALA A 112 3.35 -5.14 2.20
N LEU A 113 2.17 -5.73 2.03
CA LEU A 113 1.81 -6.45 0.81
C LEU A 113 1.73 -5.52 -0.41
N ALA A 114 1.23 -4.30 -0.21
CA ALA A 114 1.02 -3.31 -1.26
C ALA A 114 2.24 -2.43 -1.54
N HIS A 115 3.31 -2.48 -0.72
CA HIS A 115 4.43 -1.55 -0.79
C HIS A 115 5.04 -1.45 -2.19
N ASP A 116 5.15 -2.60 -2.86
CA ASP A 116 5.78 -2.73 -4.15
C ASP A 116 4.77 -2.68 -5.31
N ILE A 117 3.52 -2.24 -5.10
CA ILE A 117 2.52 -2.27 -6.18
C ILE A 117 2.82 -1.25 -7.29
N GLY A 118 3.49 -0.15 -6.93
CA GLY A 118 3.70 1.00 -7.80
C GLY A 118 5.00 1.03 -8.60
N ASN A 119 6.04 0.28 -8.22
CA ASN A 119 7.33 0.46 -8.91
C ASN A 119 7.26 -0.02 -10.37
N PRO A 120 7.94 0.68 -11.28
CA PRO A 120 7.92 0.37 -12.70
C PRO A 120 8.69 -0.93 -13.00
N PRO A 121 8.63 -1.43 -14.24
CA PRO A 121 9.57 -2.44 -14.72
C PRO A 121 11.02 -1.97 -14.48
N PHE A 122 11.93 -2.91 -14.22
CA PHE A 122 13.35 -2.64 -13.97
C PHE A 122 13.66 -1.78 -12.73
N GLY A 123 12.71 -1.64 -11.80
CA GLY A 123 12.91 -0.97 -10.51
C GLY A 123 13.46 0.44 -10.65
N HIS A 124 14.49 0.79 -9.87
CA HIS A 124 15.12 2.12 -9.90
C HIS A 124 15.62 2.56 -11.28
N SER A 125 16.01 1.62 -12.14
CA SER A 125 16.41 1.95 -13.52
C SER A 125 15.22 2.42 -14.35
N GLY A 126 14.04 1.82 -14.14
CA GLY A 126 12.79 2.26 -14.76
C GLY A 126 12.37 3.66 -14.27
N GLU A 127 12.48 3.91 -12.98
CA GLU A 127 12.19 5.23 -12.39
C GLU A 127 13.10 6.32 -12.98
N LYS A 128 14.42 6.06 -13.01
CA LYS A 128 15.39 6.96 -13.62
C LYS A 128 15.11 7.20 -15.11
N ALA A 129 14.71 6.16 -15.85
CA ALA A 129 14.39 6.28 -17.27
C ALA A 129 13.16 7.18 -17.51
N ILE A 130 12.11 7.02 -16.68
CA ILE A 130 10.92 7.90 -16.73
C ILE A 130 11.32 9.33 -16.39
N GLY A 131 12.04 9.54 -15.29
CA GLY A 131 12.51 10.87 -14.89
C GLY A 131 13.39 11.53 -15.95
N TYR A 132 14.31 10.77 -16.57
CA TYR A 132 15.16 11.26 -17.65
C TYR A 132 14.36 11.67 -18.90
N PHE A 133 13.30 10.95 -19.25
CA PHE A 133 12.42 11.32 -20.37
C PHE A 133 11.84 12.73 -20.21
N PHE A 134 11.44 13.10 -18.99
CA PHE A 134 10.93 14.44 -18.69
C PHE A 134 12.04 15.46 -18.50
N LYS A 135 13.13 15.11 -17.79
CA LYS A 135 14.25 16.02 -17.48
C LYS A 135 15.09 16.39 -18.68
N GLU A 136 15.45 15.41 -19.51
CA GLU A 136 16.41 15.55 -20.62
C GLU A 136 15.84 15.20 -22.00
N GLY A 137 14.81 14.36 -22.04
CA GLY A 137 14.21 13.85 -23.28
C GLY A 137 13.03 14.68 -23.85
N PRO A 138 12.23 14.07 -24.74
CA PRO A 138 11.09 14.72 -25.39
C PRO A 138 10.01 15.23 -24.43
N GLY A 139 9.96 14.73 -23.20
CA GLY A 139 9.02 15.17 -22.17
C GLY A 139 9.22 16.62 -21.73
N LYS A 140 10.39 17.23 -22.00
CA LYS A 140 10.65 18.67 -21.77
C LYS A 140 9.59 19.59 -22.33
N ARG A 141 8.96 19.20 -23.45
CA ARG A 141 7.90 19.99 -24.11
C ARG A 141 6.70 20.27 -23.20
N PHE A 142 6.48 19.46 -22.17
CA PHE A 142 5.38 19.63 -21.22
C PHE A 142 5.70 20.60 -20.08
N LYS A 143 6.96 21.02 -19.91
CA LYS A 143 7.39 21.87 -18.79
C LYS A 143 6.64 23.21 -18.73
N SER A 144 6.34 23.80 -19.88
CA SER A 144 5.60 25.08 -19.95
C SER A 144 4.09 24.92 -19.77
N LEU A 145 3.59 23.69 -19.74
CA LEU A 145 2.15 23.38 -19.63
C LEU A 145 1.75 22.97 -18.20
N LEU A 146 2.72 22.81 -17.31
CA LEU A 146 2.55 22.30 -15.95
C LEU A 146 3.12 23.29 -14.95
N THR A 147 2.66 23.21 -13.70
CA THR A 147 3.32 23.88 -12.59
C THR A 147 4.70 23.26 -12.33
N ASN A 148 5.54 23.99 -11.60
CA ASN A 148 6.86 23.49 -11.22
C ASN A 148 6.76 22.18 -10.41
N GLU A 149 5.75 22.06 -9.54
CA GLU A 149 5.53 20.90 -8.68
C GLU A 149 5.08 19.67 -9.49
N GLU A 150 4.10 19.84 -10.38
CA GLU A 150 3.62 18.77 -11.25
C GLU A 150 4.72 18.26 -12.19
N TYR A 151 5.49 19.17 -12.78
CA TYR A 151 6.59 18.77 -13.65
C TYR A 151 7.73 18.11 -12.88
N GLN A 152 7.98 18.54 -11.62
CA GLN A 152 8.97 17.91 -10.76
C GLN A 152 8.57 16.47 -10.40
N ASP A 153 7.28 16.21 -10.14
CA ASP A 153 6.76 14.85 -9.88
C ASP A 153 7.02 13.90 -11.06
N LEU A 154 6.86 14.39 -12.30
CA LEU A 154 7.21 13.61 -13.50
C LEU A 154 8.72 13.38 -13.66
N CYS A 155 9.52 14.37 -13.26
CA CYS A 155 10.98 14.33 -13.34
C CYS A 155 11.62 13.43 -12.27
N ASP A 156 11.00 13.37 -11.09
CA ASP A 156 11.40 12.54 -9.94
C ASP A 156 10.38 11.42 -9.70
N PHE A 157 9.94 10.79 -10.78
CA PHE A 157 8.98 9.69 -10.70
C PHE A 157 9.44 8.63 -9.69
N GLU A 158 8.55 8.27 -8.76
CA GLU A 158 8.87 7.43 -7.62
C GLU A 158 7.78 6.35 -7.43
N GLY A 159 8.21 5.10 -7.24
CA GLY A 159 7.34 3.93 -7.24
C GLY A 159 6.37 3.88 -6.06
N ASN A 160 6.73 4.36 -4.87
CA ASN A 160 5.81 4.44 -3.72
C ASN A 160 4.71 5.49 -3.95
N ALA A 161 5.05 6.66 -4.50
CA ALA A 161 4.07 7.68 -4.87
C ALA A 161 3.08 7.14 -5.93
N ASN A 162 3.59 6.45 -6.95
CA ASN A 162 2.74 5.77 -7.93
C ASN A 162 1.94 4.62 -7.30
N GLY A 163 2.48 3.95 -6.29
CA GLY A 163 1.78 2.93 -5.50
C GLY A 163 0.57 3.50 -4.79
N PHE A 164 0.73 4.64 -4.10
CA PHE A 164 -0.37 5.35 -3.47
C PHE A 164 -1.45 5.77 -4.48
N LYS A 165 -1.05 6.27 -5.65
CA LYS A 165 -1.96 6.55 -6.77
C LYS A 165 -2.72 5.29 -7.17
N ILE A 166 -2.05 4.17 -7.44
CA ILE A 166 -2.71 2.92 -7.85
C ILE A 166 -3.74 2.44 -6.82
N LEU A 167 -3.43 2.52 -5.53
CA LEU A 167 -4.32 2.05 -4.46
C LEU A 167 -5.58 2.91 -4.30
N THR A 168 -5.52 4.18 -4.72
CA THR A 168 -6.56 5.19 -4.44
C THR A 168 -7.22 5.79 -5.69
N GLU A 169 -6.66 5.57 -6.88
CA GLU A 169 -7.09 6.20 -8.12
C GLU A 169 -8.53 5.84 -8.44
N SER A 170 -9.32 6.88 -8.69
CA SER A 170 -10.71 6.71 -9.15
C SER A 170 -10.71 6.51 -10.67
N ARG A 171 -11.37 5.45 -11.12
CA ARG A 171 -11.59 5.14 -12.53
C ARG A 171 -13.08 4.94 -12.78
N GLU A 172 -13.48 4.97 -14.04
CA GLU A 172 -14.86 4.65 -14.43
C GLU A 172 -15.25 3.26 -13.87
N GLY A 173 -16.37 3.18 -13.15
CA GLY A 173 -16.81 1.96 -12.47
C GLY A 173 -16.05 1.60 -11.17
N ARG A 174 -14.98 2.32 -10.79
CA ARG A 174 -14.21 2.08 -9.56
C ARG A 174 -13.77 3.40 -8.90
N GLN A 175 -14.63 3.96 -8.05
CA GLN A 175 -14.32 5.16 -7.27
C GLN A 175 -13.45 4.84 -6.05
N GLY A 176 -12.38 5.62 -5.86
CA GLY A 176 -11.44 5.50 -4.74
C GLY A 176 -10.52 4.27 -4.74
N GLY A 177 -10.25 3.69 -5.92
CA GLY A 177 -9.36 2.55 -6.08
C GLY A 177 -9.81 1.32 -5.28
N LEU A 178 -8.92 0.79 -4.43
CA LEU A 178 -9.21 -0.31 -3.52
C LEU A 178 -9.95 0.15 -2.26
N ARG A 179 -10.07 1.47 -2.03
CA ARG A 179 -10.72 2.09 -0.87
C ARG A 179 -10.28 1.47 0.45
N LEU A 180 -8.97 1.29 0.65
CA LEU A 180 -8.40 0.71 1.87
C LEU A 180 -8.76 1.57 3.10
N SER A 181 -8.69 0.98 4.30
CA SER A 181 -8.88 1.74 5.54
C SER A 181 -7.77 2.77 5.67
N TYR A 182 -8.05 3.96 6.20
CA TYR A 182 -7.05 5.05 6.28
C TYR A 182 -5.85 4.74 7.20
N ALA A 183 -5.97 3.75 8.08
CA ALA A 183 -4.85 3.25 8.87
C ALA A 183 -3.86 2.41 8.05
N THR A 184 -4.33 1.81 6.95
CA THR A 184 -3.56 0.99 6.01
C THR A 184 -2.96 1.89 4.93
#